data_AF-A0A7S2HYJ9-F1
#
_entry.id   AF-A0A7S2HYJ9-F1
#
_cell.length_a   1.000
_cell.length_b   1.000
_cell.length_c   1.000
_cell.angle_alpha   90.00
_cell.angle_beta   90.00
_cell.angle_gamma   90.00
#
_symmetry.space_group_name_H-M   'P 1'
#
loop_
_entity.id
_entity.type
_entity.pdbx_description
1 polymer ?
#
loop_
_entity_poly.entity_id
_entity_poly.type
_entity_poly.pdbx_seq_one_letter_code
_entity_poly.pdbx_strand_id
1 'polypeptide(L)'
;PTSTITILESKSLASAASGKGGGFMARSWGDGSPTQSLHHVSFDLYETLAVELGCESYRKLPVLSVSPGYGKVKKVKKKGGSSMEDVVPKWLDGNVGRMSVMGYGDDTAQITPFEFVHKMIEGSRKGGKEGEGIQVVLGSCTGVESQANSNGRRRVTGVTYTPREGGGGEEEE
;
A
#
# COMPACT_ATOMS: atom_id res chain seq x y z
N PRO A 1 -26.66 -0.39 12.81
CA PRO A 1 -25.82 0.58 13.54
C PRO A 1 -25.05 1.45 12.55
N THR A 2 -25.34 2.75 12.49
CA THR A 2 -24.58 3.70 11.66
C THR A 2 -23.41 4.22 12.50
N SER A 3 -22.23 3.62 12.32
CA SER A 3 -21.02 4.10 12.97
C SER A 3 -20.49 5.32 12.20
N THR A 4 -20.29 6.44 12.89
CA THR A 4 -19.53 7.58 12.35
C THR A 4 -18.04 7.30 12.47
N ILE A 5 -17.29 7.50 11.38
CA ILE A 5 -15.84 7.26 11.32
C ILE A 5 -15.13 8.59 11.01
N THR A 6 -14.22 8.99 11.88
CA THR A 6 -13.36 10.17 11.70
C THR A 6 -11.90 9.77 11.79
N ILE A 7 -11.11 10.17 10.78
CA ILE A 7 -9.66 10.07 10.77
C ILE A 7 -9.09 11.44 11.15
N LEU A 8 -8.24 11.47 12.18
CA LEU A 8 -7.46 12.64 12.55
C LEU A 8 -6.06 12.50 11.94
N GLU A 9 -5.70 13.40 11.03
CA GLU A 9 -4.40 13.42 10.34
C GLU A 9 -3.64 14.71 10.65
N SER A 10 -2.39 14.59 11.09
CA SER A 10 -1.57 15.73 11.51
C SER A 10 -1.17 16.67 10.37
N LYS A 11 -0.91 16.13 9.18
CA LYS A 11 -0.33 16.84 8.05
C LYS A 11 -1.29 16.81 6.86
N SER A 12 -1.20 15.80 6.03
CA SER A 12 -2.09 15.58 4.89
C SER A 12 -2.16 14.08 4.58
N LEU A 13 -3.19 13.68 3.85
CA LEU A 13 -3.36 12.28 3.44
C LEU A 13 -2.08 11.77 2.77
N ALA A 14 -1.67 10.56 3.14
CA ALA A 14 -0.49 9.90 2.61
C ALA A 14 0.82 10.71 2.69
N SER A 15 0.93 11.72 3.57
CA SER A 15 2.11 12.61 3.63
C SER A 15 3.41 11.95 4.11
N ALA A 16 3.32 10.77 4.72
CA ALA A 16 4.45 10.02 5.27
C ALA A 16 4.74 8.74 4.46
N ALA A 17 5.10 7.65 5.13
CA ALA A 17 5.49 6.38 4.50
C ALA A 17 4.45 5.88 3.48
N SER A 18 3.15 6.03 3.78
CA SER A 18 2.07 5.54 2.94
C SER A 18 1.92 6.24 1.59
N GLY A 19 2.47 7.44 1.39
CA GLY A 19 2.51 8.08 0.06
C GLY A 19 3.88 8.07 -0.60
N LYS A 20 4.93 7.72 0.15
CA LYS A 20 6.32 7.67 -0.33
C LYS A 20 6.82 6.24 -0.58
N GLY A 21 6.03 5.23 -0.25
CA GLY A 21 6.38 3.82 -0.49
C GLY A 21 6.47 3.49 -1.98
N GLY A 22 7.32 2.51 -2.31
CA GLY A 22 7.42 1.98 -3.69
C GLY A 22 6.21 1.14 -4.13
N GLY A 23 5.35 0.75 -3.19
CA GLY A 23 4.07 0.09 -3.45
C GLY A 23 4.17 -1.31 -4.05
N PHE A 24 5.30 -1.98 -3.83
CA PHE A 24 5.53 -3.35 -4.26
C PHE A 24 4.83 -4.35 -3.33
N MET A 25 4.21 -5.38 -3.92
CA MET A 25 3.46 -6.41 -3.21
C MET A 25 3.77 -7.78 -3.79
N ALA A 26 3.88 -8.77 -2.91
CA ALA A 26 4.07 -10.16 -3.29
C ALA A 26 3.12 -11.04 -2.47
N ARG A 27 2.31 -11.83 -3.17
CA ARG A 27 1.32 -12.74 -2.56
C ARG A 27 2.00 -13.87 -1.80
N SER A 28 3.02 -14.47 -2.40
CA SER A 28 3.64 -15.73 -1.96
C SER A 28 4.84 -15.57 -1.03
N TRP A 29 5.39 -14.35 -0.88
CA TRP A 29 6.63 -14.15 -0.11
C TRP A 29 6.46 -14.30 1.41
N GLY A 30 5.21 -14.29 1.89
CA GLY A 30 4.87 -14.60 3.27
C GLY A 30 4.53 -16.08 3.52
N ASP A 31 4.64 -16.95 2.53
CA ASP A 31 4.25 -18.36 2.65
C ASP A 31 5.11 -19.11 3.67
N GLY A 32 4.46 -19.95 4.47
CA GLY A 32 5.06 -20.64 5.60
C GLY A 32 5.25 -19.78 6.86
N SER A 33 4.92 -18.48 6.80
CA SER A 33 4.99 -17.57 7.96
C SER A 33 3.64 -17.42 8.68
N PRO A 34 3.61 -16.92 9.93
CA PRO A 34 2.35 -16.60 10.63
C PRO A 34 1.46 -15.57 9.92
N THR A 35 2.00 -14.79 8.98
CA THR A 35 1.27 -13.76 8.23
C THR A 35 0.92 -14.17 6.81
N GLN A 36 1.09 -15.46 6.44
CA GLN A 36 0.76 -15.98 5.11
C GLN A 36 -0.66 -15.60 4.67
N SER A 37 -1.67 -15.85 5.52
CA SER A 37 -3.07 -15.54 5.19
C SER A 37 -3.29 -14.06 4.93
N LEU A 38 -2.60 -13.18 5.68
CA LEU A 38 -2.68 -11.74 5.49
C LEU A 38 -2.06 -11.30 4.16
N HIS A 39 -0.94 -11.90 3.74
CA HIS A 39 -0.34 -11.62 2.43
C HIS A 39 -1.28 -12.00 1.30
N HIS A 40 -1.92 -13.18 1.37
CA HIS A 40 -2.84 -13.66 0.34
C HIS A 40 -4.06 -12.76 0.25
N VAL A 41 -4.74 -12.53 1.37
CA VAL A 41 -5.95 -11.69 1.42
C VAL A 41 -5.66 -10.26 0.98
N SER A 42 -4.56 -9.66 1.44
CA SER A 42 -4.23 -8.28 1.08
C SER A 42 -3.95 -8.18 -0.42
N PHE A 43 -3.13 -9.07 -0.98
CA PHE A 43 -2.79 -9.04 -2.40
C PHE A 43 -4.02 -9.17 -3.30
N ASP A 44 -4.90 -10.13 -3.00
CA ASP A 44 -6.12 -10.38 -3.78
C ASP A 44 -7.10 -9.18 -3.68
N LEU A 45 -7.11 -8.50 -2.53
CA LEU A 45 -7.96 -7.32 -2.31
C LEU A 45 -7.50 -6.11 -3.14
N TYR A 46 -6.19 -5.90 -3.33
CA TYR A 46 -5.69 -4.75 -4.10
C TYR A 46 -6.15 -4.77 -5.56
N GLU A 47 -6.22 -5.96 -6.19
CA GLU A 47 -6.70 -6.07 -7.57
C GLU A 47 -8.16 -5.63 -7.69
N THR A 48 -9.01 -6.10 -6.76
CA THR A 48 -10.43 -5.73 -6.69
C THR A 48 -10.59 -4.23 -6.42
N LEU A 49 -9.93 -3.72 -5.37
CA LEU A 49 -10.06 -2.32 -4.97
C LEU A 49 -9.48 -1.36 -6.00
N ALA A 50 -8.40 -1.71 -6.69
CA ALA A 50 -7.83 -0.86 -7.73
C ALA A 50 -8.85 -0.61 -8.85
N VAL A 51 -9.60 -1.64 -9.25
CA VAL A 51 -10.67 -1.50 -10.25
C VAL A 51 -11.84 -0.67 -9.69
N GLU A 52 -12.33 -1.01 -8.51
CA GLU A 52 -13.49 -0.34 -7.89
C GLU A 52 -13.23 1.15 -7.63
N LEU A 53 -12.03 1.49 -7.18
CA LEU A 53 -11.64 2.85 -6.85
C LEU A 53 -11.08 3.62 -8.06
N GLY A 54 -10.90 2.97 -9.20
CA GLY A 54 -10.32 3.56 -10.40
C GLY A 54 -8.87 4.02 -10.20
N CYS A 55 -8.04 3.15 -9.64
CA CYS A 55 -6.59 3.35 -9.53
C CYS A 55 -5.91 2.94 -10.84
N GLU A 56 -5.19 3.86 -11.47
CA GLU A 56 -4.55 3.66 -12.77
C GLU A 56 -3.15 3.03 -12.64
N SER A 57 -2.50 3.20 -11.49
CA SER A 57 -1.13 2.70 -11.30
C SER A 57 -1.02 1.21 -10.99
N TYR A 58 -2.12 0.55 -10.62
CA TYR A 58 -2.09 -0.88 -10.28
C TYR A 58 -1.69 -1.70 -11.50
N ARG A 59 -0.66 -2.54 -11.31
CA ARG A 59 -0.25 -3.50 -12.32
C ARG A 59 0.36 -4.73 -11.68
N LYS A 60 0.05 -5.87 -12.28
CA LYS A 60 0.79 -7.12 -12.10
C LYS A 60 2.09 -7.04 -12.91
N LEU A 61 3.21 -7.48 -12.32
CA LEU A 61 4.52 -7.40 -12.96
C LEU A 61 5.46 -8.51 -12.46
N PRO A 62 6.31 -9.06 -13.33
CA PRO A 62 7.30 -10.01 -12.89
C PRO A 62 8.44 -9.31 -12.14
N VAL A 63 9.12 -10.06 -11.28
CA VAL A 63 10.14 -9.54 -10.35
C VAL A 63 11.42 -10.35 -10.47
N LEU A 64 12.55 -9.64 -10.56
CA LEU A 64 13.87 -10.23 -10.62
C LEU A 64 14.72 -9.77 -9.43
N SER A 65 15.44 -10.69 -8.83
CA SER A 65 16.58 -10.38 -7.97
C SER A 65 17.86 -10.51 -8.79
N VAL A 66 18.67 -9.45 -8.82
CA VAL A 66 19.86 -9.33 -9.66
C VAL A 66 21.04 -8.88 -8.81
N SER A 67 22.17 -9.56 -8.94
CA SER A 67 23.44 -9.15 -8.32
C SER A 67 24.36 -8.48 -9.36
N PRO A 68 25.17 -7.49 -8.97
CA PRO A 68 26.21 -6.94 -9.84
C PRO A 68 27.25 -8.02 -10.20
N GLY A 69 27.74 -7.99 -11.44
CA GLY A 69 28.82 -8.87 -11.88
C GLY A 69 30.19 -8.30 -11.46
N TYR A 70 30.98 -9.08 -10.71
CA TYR A 70 32.36 -8.74 -10.38
C TYR A 70 33.33 -9.66 -11.13
N GLY A 71 34.23 -9.10 -11.96
CA GLY A 71 35.30 -9.84 -12.68
C GLY A 71 35.08 -10.03 -14.20
N LYS A 72 36.03 -10.74 -14.85
CA LYS A 72 35.94 -11.10 -16.28
C LYS A 72 34.72 -12.00 -16.53
N VAL A 73 33.78 -11.44 -17.28
CA VAL A 73 32.39 -11.86 -17.50
C VAL A 73 32.23 -13.36 -17.81
N LYS A 74 31.58 -14.12 -16.91
CA LYS A 74 30.90 -15.36 -17.32
C LYS A 74 29.48 -14.98 -17.71
N LYS A 75 29.15 -15.09 -19.00
CA LYS A 75 27.77 -14.90 -19.50
C LYS A 75 26.80 -15.71 -18.62
N VAL A 76 25.70 -15.08 -18.23
CA VAL A 76 24.61 -15.74 -17.50
C VAL A 76 24.23 -17.01 -18.24
N LYS A 77 24.37 -18.18 -17.61
CA LYS A 77 23.85 -19.42 -18.16
C LYS A 77 22.33 -19.39 -18.01
N LYS A 78 21.64 -19.02 -19.09
CA LYS A 78 20.21 -19.25 -19.24
C LYS A 78 19.95 -20.75 -19.08
N LYS A 79 19.30 -21.17 -17.99
CA LYS A 79 18.83 -22.56 -17.86
C LYS A 79 17.44 -22.62 -18.49
N GLY A 80 17.31 -23.51 -19.48
CA GLY A 80 16.12 -23.69 -20.30
C GLY A 80 14.91 -24.20 -19.53
N GLY A 81 13.77 -23.79 -20.05
CA GLY A 81 12.43 -23.83 -19.48
C GLY A 81 11.79 -22.53 -19.97
N SER A 82 10.61 -22.58 -20.55
CA SER A 82 9.84 -21.38 -20.92
C SER A 82 9.50 -20.60 -19.63
N SER A 83 10.46 -19.82 -19.10
CA SER A 83 10.37 -19.31 -17.73
C SER A 83 11.42 -18.24 -17.32
N MET A 84 12.15 -17.60 -18.23
CA MET A 84 13.03 -16.47 -17.80
C MET A 84 13.30 -15.46 -18.89
N GLU A 85 13.38 -15.90 -20.14
CA GLU A 85 13.61 -15.01 -21.29
C GLU A 85 12.45 -14.02 -21.49
N ASP A 86 11.23 -14.41 -21.12
CA ASP A 86 10.04 -13.55 -21.21
C ASP A 86 10.01 -12.46 -20.13
N VAL A 87 10.73 -12.69 -19.03
CA VAL A 87 10.73 -11.81 -17.85
C VAL A 87 11.95 -10.90 -17.81
N VAL A 88 13.09 -11.36 -18.36
CA VAL A 88 14.32 -10.58 -18.34
C VAL A 88 14.24 -9.44 -19.36
N PRO A 89 14.30 -8.17 -18.92
CA PRO A 89 14.21 -7.06 -19.85
C PRO A 89 15.45 -6.99 -20.74
N LYS A 90 15.25 -6.64 -22.01
CA LYS A 90 16.34 -6.61 -23.02
C LYS A 90 17.48 -5.65 -22.68
N TRP A 91 17.21 -4.60 -21.89
CA TRP A 91 18.23 -3.64 -21.44
C TRP A 91 19.14 -4.20 -20.33
N LEU A 92 18.79 -5.34 -19.71
CA LEU A 92 19.60 -5.99 -18.68
C LEU A 92 20.58 -7.00 -19.32
N ASP A 93 21.44 -6.51 -20.20
CA ASP A 93 22.38 -7.30 -21.02
C ASP A 93 23.87 -7.06 -20.69
N GLY A 94 24.16 -6.25 -19.67
CA GLY A 94 25.50 -5.94 -19.18
C GLY A 94 26.19 -7.02 -18.35
N ASN A 95 27.24 -6.65 -17.61
CA ASN A 95 27.93 -7.55 -16.67
C ASN A 95 27.09 -7.79 -15.41
N VAL A 96 26.13 -8.70 -15.51
CA VAL A 96 25.27 -9.11 -14.41
C VAL A 96 25.77 -10.41 -13.78
N GLY A 97 25.68 -10.49 -12.46
CA GLY A 97 26.04 -11.66 -11.66
C GLY A 97 24.89 -12.67 -11.61
N ARG A 98 24.59 -13.15 -10.40
CA ARG A 98 23.45 -14.06 -10.18
C ARG A 98 22.14 -13.32 -10.47
N MET A 99 21.23 -14.01 -11.15
CA MET A 99 19.87 -13.56 -11.40
C MET A 99 18.89 -14.66 -11.01
N SER A 100 17.78 -14.30 -10.37
CA SER A 100 16.68 -15.21 -10.07
C SER A 100 15.33 -14.52 -10.23
N VAL A 101 14.37 -15.22 -10.83
CA VAL A 101 12.97 -14.79 -10.84
C VAL A 101 12.40 -14.94 -9.44
N MET A 102 11.78 -13.87 -8.94
CA MET A 102 11.14 -13.81 -7.63
C MET A 102 9.61 -13.78 -7.71
N GLY A 103 9.06 -13.61 -8.91
CA GLY A 103 7.64 -13.65 -9.24
C GLY A 103 7.48 -13.50 -10.75
N TYR A 104 6.48 -14.18 -11.31
CA TYR A 104 6.23 -14.19 -12.77
C TYR A 104 5.18 -13.15 -13.19
N GLY A 105 4.64 -12.40 -12.23
CA GLY A 105 3.63 -11.36 -12.44
C GLY A 105 2.20 -11.83 -12.19
N ASP A 106 1.97 -13.10 -11.91
CA ASP A 106 0.70 -13.60 -11.39
C ASP A 106 0.54 -13.32 -9.88
N ASP A 107 1.65 -13.43 -9.13
CA ASP A 107 1.71 -13.34 -7.68
C ASP A 107 2.41 -12.08 -7.15
N THR A 108 2.76 -11.17 -8.04
CA THR A 108 3.54 -9.96 -7.76
C THR A 108 2.94 -8.76 -8.48
N ALA A 109 2.82 -7.65 -7.75
CA ALA A 109 2.12 -6.46 -8.21
C ALA A 109 2.73 -5.19 -7.65
N GLN A 110 2.38 -4.06 -8.26
CA GLN A 110 2.74 -2.75 -7.79
C GLN A 110 1.55 -1.79 -7.95
N ILE A 111 1.38 -0.89 -7.00
CA ILE A 111 0.44 0.23 -7.05
C ILE A 111 1.11 1.49 -6.50
N THR A 112 0.75 2.68 -6.94
CA THR A 112 1.23 3.94 -6.35
C THR A 112 0.51 4.17 -5.02
N PRO A 113 1.20 4.10 -3.87
CA PRO A 113 0.51 4.14 -2.57
C PRO A 113 -0.21 5.47 -2.30
N PHE A 114 0.36 6.59 -2.76
CA PHE A 114 -0.27 7.91 -2.65
C PHE A 114 -1.64 7.95 -3.35
N GLU A 115 -1.70 7.51 -4.60
CA GLU A 115 -2.95 7.42 -5.37
C GLU A 115 -3.96 6.53 -4.64
N PHE A 116 -3.56 5.32 -4.25
CA PHE A 116 -4.46 4.35 -3.61
C PHE A 116 -5.09 4.90 -2.32
N VAL A 117 -4.30 5.56 -1.45
CA VAL A 117 -4.82 6.18 -0.22
C VAL A 117 -5.84 7.27 -0.52
N HIS A 118 -5.56 8.14 -1.49
CA HIS A 118 -6.49 9.19 -1.89
C HIS A 118 -7.79 8.61 -2.46
N LYS A 119 -7.68 7.62 -3.35
CA LYS A 119 -8.82 6.93 -3.96
C LYS A 119 -9.69 6.19 -2.94
N MET A 120 -9.10 5.59 -1.90
CA MET A 120 -9.86 4.99 -0.79
C MET A 120 -10.70 6.03 -0.04
N ILE A 121 -10.10 7.18 0.33
CA ILE A 121 -10.84 8.24 1.03
C ILE A 121 -11.94 8.83 0.13
N GLU A 122 -11.65 9.07 -1.15
CA GLU A 122 -12.62 9.53 -2.13
C GLU A 122 -13.79 8.53 -2.30
N GLY A 123 -13.47 7.25 -2.51
CA GLY A 123 -14.46 6.18 -2.67
C GLY A 123 -15.36 6.01 -1.44
N SER A 124 -14.81 6.17 -0.24
CA SER A 124 -15.57 6.10 1.02
C SER A 124 -16.64 7.19 1.17
N ARG A 125 -16.53 8.28 0.40
CA ARG A 125 -17.48 9.40 0.40
C ARG A 125 -18.54 9.26 -0.69
N LYS A 126 -18.19 8.65 -1.83
CA LYS A 126 -19.09 8.49 -3.00
C LYS A 126 -20.17 7.42 -2.82
N GLY A 127 -19.93 6.42 -1.97
CA GLY A 127 -20.86 5.30 -1.73
C GLY A 127 -21.81 5.46 -0.53
N GLY A 128 -21.69 6.54 0.24
CA GLY A 128 -22.52 6.81 1.42
C GLY A 128 -23.73 7.69 1.10
N LYS A 129 -24.79 7.63 1.93
CA LYS A 129 -25.80 8.70 1.94
C LYS A 129 -25.16 10.03 2.36
N GLU A 130 -25.82 11.14 2.09
CA GLU A 130 -25.39 12.46 2.57
C GLU A 130 -25.18 12.43 4.10
N GLY A 131 -23.95 12.64 4.56
CA GLY A 131 -23.55 12.49 5.97
C GLY A 131 -22.98 11.11 6.38
N GLU A 132 -22.92 10.14 5.46
CA GLU A 132 -22.28 8.83 5.64
C GLU A 132 -20.96 8.77 4.84
N GLY A 133 -19.86 8.37 5.49
CA GLY A 133 -18.54 8.29 4.88
C GLY A 133 -17.42 8.60 5.88
N ILE A 134 -16.16 8.43 5.47
CA ILE A 134 -15.02 8.76 6.33
C ILE A 134 -14.78 10.27 6.32
N GLN A 135 -14.90 10.89 7.49
CA GLN A 135 -14.48 12.28 7.70
C GLN A 135 -12.97 12.32 7.98
N VAL A 136 -12.26 13.26 7.36
CA VAL A 136 -10.85 13.52 7.66
C VAL A 136 -10.76 14.90 8.30
N VAL A 137 -10.14 14.97 9.47
CA VAL A 137 -9.89 16.21 10.22
C VAL A 137 -8.39 16.42 10.29
N LEU A 138 -7.92 17.62 9.94
CA LEU A 138 -6.50 17.96 10.02
C LEU A 138 -6.17 18.53 11.40
N GLY A 139 -5.29 17.84 12.12
CA GLY A 139 -4.84 18.24 13.45
C GLY A 139 -3.98 17.19 14.12
N SER A 140 -3.16 17.63 15.08
CA SER A 140 -2.28 16.74 15.84
C SER A 140 -2.97 16.25 17.10
N CYS A 141 -3.14 14.94 17.24
CA CYS A 141 -3.67 14.33 18.46
C CYS A 141 -2.76 14.67 19.65
N THR A 142 -3.32 15.23 20.71
CA THR A 142 -2.61 15.60 21.94
C THR A 142 -3.06 14.79 23.15
N GLY A 143 -4.17 14.06 23.05
CA GLY A 143 -4.66 13.21 24.15
C GLY A 143 -5.82 12.32 23.77
N VAL A 144 -6.03 11.27 24.57
CA VAL A 144 -7.19 10.36 24.47
C VAL A 144 -7.93 10.35 25.80
N GLU A 145 -9.22 10.64 25.73
CA GLU A 145 -10.10 10.65 26.89
C GLU A 145 -10.74 9.28 27.09
N SER A 146 -10.81 8.82 28.34
CA SER A 146 -11.50 7.57 28.64
C SER A 146 -12.12 7.55 30.03
N GLN A 147 -13.26 6.87 30.14
CA GLN A 147 -14.05 6.72 31.35
C GLN A 147 -14.07 5.26 31.79
N ALA A 148 -14.01 5.00 33.10
CA ALA A 148 -14.19 3.65 33.64
C ALA A 148 -15.67 3.26 33.56
N ASN A 149 -15.94 2.04 33.11
CA ASN A 149 -17.27 1.44 33.24
C ASN A 149 -17.45 0.78 34.62
N SER A 150 -18.68 0.35 34.91
CA SER A 150 -19.04 -0.35 36.16
C SER A 150 -18.17 -1.56 36.49
N ASN A 151 -17.45 -2.11 35.51
CA ASN A 151 -16.66 -3.33 35.63
C ASN A 151 -15.15 -3.01 35.72
N GLY A 152 -14.77 -1.74 35.91
CA GLY A 152 -13.38 -1.27 35.99
C GLY A 152 -12.64 -1.20 34.65
N ARG A 153 -13.27 -1.56 33.52
CA ARG A 153 -12.67 -1.42 32.18
C ARG A 153 -12.80 0.03 31.71
N ARG A 154 -11.75 0.58 31.13
CA ARG A 154 -11.77 1.92 30.53
C ARG A 154 -12.34 1.86 29.12
N ARG A 155 -13.29 2.75 28.83
CA ARG A 155 -13.83 2.99 27.49
C ARG A 155 -13.33 4.34 27.01
N VAL A 156 -12.76 4.39 25.81
CA VAL A 156 -12.40 5.65 25.15
C VAL A 156 -13.68 6.42 24.82
N THR A 157 -13.71 7.71 25.16
CA THR A 157 -14.88 8.58 24.99
C THR A 157 -14.58 9.78 24.10
N GLY A 158 -13.31 10.12 23.86
CA GLY A 158 -12.95 11.28 23.08
C GLY A 158 -11.46 11.34 22.75
N VAL A 159 -11.11 12.30 21.91
CA VAL A 159 -9.74 12.62 21.50
C VAL A 159 -9.58 14.14 21.58
N THR A 160 -8.49 14.59 22.19
CA THR A 160 -8.09 16.00 22.20
C THR A 160 -7.04 16.21 21.11
N TYR A 161 -7.13 17.31 20.36
CA TYR A 161 -6.18 17.60 19.29
C TYR A 161 -5.96 19.10 19.12
N THR A 162 -4.81 19.46 18.57
CA THR A 162 -4.51 20.84 18.11
C THR A 162 -4.86 20.93 16.63
N PRO A 163 -5.83 21.77 16.23
CA PRO A 163 -6.18 21.96 14.82
C PRO A 163 -4.99 22.45 14.01
N ARG A 164 -4.90 22.06 12.74
CA ARG A 164 -3.94 22.64 11.81
C ARG A 164 -4.51 23.94 11.23
N GLU A 165 -3.83 25.07 11.42
CA GLU A 165 -4.23 26.34 10.80
C GLU A 165 -4.19 26.21 9.26
N GLY A 166 -5.29 26.60 8.59
CA GLY A 166 -5.37 26.71 7.12
C GLY A 166 -5.99 25.54 6.34
N GLY A 167 -6.53 24.49 6.97
CA GLY A 167 -7.01 23.27 6.30
C GLY A 167 -8.31 23.35 5.48
N GLY A 168 -8.73 24.55 5.05
CA GLY A 168 -9.99 24.77 4.30
C GLY A 168 -9.82 25.25 2.85
N GLY A 169 -8.61 25.24 2.31
CA GLY A 169 -8.34 25.64 0.93
C GLY A 169 -7.90 24.45 0.08
N GLU A 170 -8.59 24.25 -1.03
CA GLU A 170 -8.12 23.46 -2.17
C GLU A 170 -6.69 23.91 -2.51
N GLU A 171 -5.71 23.01 -2.38
CA GLU A 171 -4.42 23.20 -3.04
C GLU A 171 -4.63 22.79 -4.49
N GLU A 172 -4.87 23.79 -5.35
CA GLU A 172 -4.76 23.68 -6.81
C GLU A 172 -3.35 23.22 -7.17
N GLU A 173 -3.27 22.18 -8.00
CA GLU A 173 -2.17 21.97 -8.96
C GLU A 173 -2.76 21.57 -10.31
#